data_AF-A0A8S1BB21-F1
#
_entry.id   AF-A0A8S1BB21-F1
#
_cell.length_a   1.000
_cell.length_b   1.000
_cell.length_c   1.000
_cell.angle_alpha   90.00
_cell.angle_beta   90.00
_cell.angle_gamma   90.00
#
_symmetry.space_group_name_H-M   'P 1'
#
loop_
_entity.id
_entity.type
_entity.pdbx_description
1 polymer ?
#
loop_
_entity_poly.entity_id
_entity_poly.type
_entity_poly.pdbx_seq_one_letter_code
_entity_poly.pdbx_strand_id
1 'polypeptide(L)'
;MLSEAEKYKTDDNRQRERIGARNKLETYVFAVKQALNEAGSSVGESERSKIRRKCDETLSWLERNSLADKGEYEDRLREITRECAPLMKKRRGGSAGSNSKSSEGDGPVIEEVD
;
A
#
# COMPACT_ATOMS: atom_id res chain seq x y z
N MET A 1 30.37 5.21 25.04
CA MET A 1 30.93 4.79 23.74
C MET A 1 30.20 3.60 23.11
N LEU A 2 30.28 2.35 23.60
CA LEU A 2 29.50 1.21 23.03
C LEU A 2 27.97 1.38 23.20
N SER A 3 27.52 1.78 24.39
CA SER A 3 26.10 1.99 24.70
C SER A 3 25.48 3.20 23.98
N GLU A 4 26.29 4.11 23.45
CA GLU A 4 25.80 5.22 22.62
C GLU A 4 25.62 4.76 21.18
N ALA A 5 26.58 4.00 20.63
CA ALA A 5 26.50 3.45 19.28
C ALA A 5 25.28 2.52 19.11
N GLU A 6 24.94 1.70 20.12
CA GLU A 6 23.73 0.88 20.08
C GLU A 6 22.44 1.71 20.15
N LYS A 7 22.40 2.76 20.98
CA LYS A 7 21.23 3.66 21.06
C LYS A 7 20.97 4.37 19.74
N TYR A 8 22.01 4.91 19.10
CA TYR A 8 21.88 5.54 17.80
C TYR A 8 21.39 4.55 16.75
N LYS A 9 21.92 3.33 16.72
CA LYS A 9 21.47 2.29 15.79
C LYS A 9 19.98 1.94 15.97
N THR A 10 19.51 1.81 17.21
CA THR A 10 18.09 1.52 17.49
C THR A 10 17.19 2.69 17.11
N ASP A 11 17.58 3.93 17.42
CA ASP A 11 16.79 5.11 17.09
C ASP A 11 16.69 5.32 15.57
N ASP A 12 17.80 5.21 14.85
CA ASP A 12 17.85 5.23 13.38
C ASP A 12 16.93 4.17 12.77
N ASN A 13 16.91 2.96 13.32
CA ASN A 13 16.05 1.91 12.80
C ASN A 13 14.57 2.19 13.04
N ARG A 14 14.20 2.69 14.22
CA ARG A 14 12.81 3.08 14.53
C ARG A 14 12.34 4.20 13.60
N GLN A 15 13.18 5.21 13.36
CA GLN A 15 12.86 6.29 12.41
C GLN A 15 12.66 5.74 10.99
N ARG A 16 13.58 4.88 10.53
CA ARG A 16 13.51 4.26 9.20
C ARG A 16 12.24 3.41 9.02
N GLU A 17 11.90 2.60 10.02
CA GLU A 17 10.69 1.78 9.98
C GLU A 17 9.41 2.61 9.99
N ARG A 18 9.36 3.67 10.81
CA ARG A 18 8.24 4.61 10.86
C ARG A 18 8.02 5.31 9.51
N ILE A 19 9.09 5.84 8.91
CA ILE A 19 9.05 6.46 7.58
C ILE A 19 8.59 5.43 6.53
N GLY A 20 9.12 4.20 6.61
CA GLY A 20 8.70 3.10 5.74
C GLY A 20 7.20 2.80 5.84
N ALA A 21 6.64 2.75 7.06
CA ALA A 21 5.21 2.53 7.28
C ALA A 21 4.35 3.68 6.75
N ARG A 22 4.76 4.94 6.99
CA ARG A 22 4.12 6.14 6.42
C ARG A 22 4.08 6.07 4.89
N ASN A 23 5.22 5.80 4.26
CA ASN A 23 5.34 5.74 2.81
C ASN A 23 4.50 4.62 2.20
N LYS A 24 4.42 3.45 2.87
CA LYS A 24 3.53 2.36 2.47
C LYS A 24 2.07 2.78 2.48
N LEU A 25 1.62 3.46 3.54
CA LEU A 25 0.25 3.97 3.64
C LEU A 25 -0.05 4.99 2.53
N GLU A 26 0.83 5.97 2.36
CA GLU A 26 0.69 7.02 1.35
C GLU A 26 0.64 6.43 -0.06
N THR A 27 1.57 5.53 -0.40
CA THR A 27 1.61 4.82 -1.69
C THR A 27 0.34 4.03 -1.94
N TYR A 28 -0.15 3.31 -0.94
CA TYR A 28 -1.38 2.52 -1.05
C TYR A 28 -2.59 3.42 -1.32
N VAL A 29 -2.73 4.53 -0.59
CA VAL A 29 -3.83 5.48 -0.78
C VAL A 29 -3.83 6.04 -2.19
N PHE A 30 -2.65 6.42 -2.72
CA PHE A 30 -2.54 6.88 -4.10
C PHE A 30 -2.88 5.79 -5.13
N ALA A 31 -2.44 4.55 -4.92
CA ALA A 31 -2.80 3.43 -5.78
C ALA A 31 -4.32 3.18 -5.81
N VAL A 32 -5.00 3.29 -4.66
CA VAL A 32 -6.47 3.19 -4.59
C VAL A 32 -7.15 4.34 -5.35
N LYS A 33 -6.66 5.58 -5.21
CA LYS A 33 -7.21 6.73 -5.95
C LYS A 33 -7.06 6.54 -7.47
N GLN A 34 -5.94 6.02 -7.94
CA GLN A 34 -5.76 5.66 -9.34
C GLN A 34 -6.74 4.55 -9.76
N ALA A 35 -6.82 3.46 -9.00
CA ALA A 35 -7.74 2.36 -9.30
C ALA A 35 -9.21 2.81 -9.35
N LEU A 36 -9.62 3.76 -8.50
CA LEU A 36 -10.95 4.37 -8.54
C LEU A 36 -11.24 5.15 -9.82
N ASN A 37 -10.24 5.85 -10.34
CA ASN A 37 -10.33 6.59 -11.59
C ASN A 37 -10.40 5.63 -12.78
N GLU A 38 -9.57 4.57 -12.79
CA GLU A 38 -9.57 3.53 -13.81
C GLU A 38 -10.86 2.70 -13.81
N ALA A 39 -11.48 2.48 -12.64
CA ALA A 39 -12.66 1.66 -12.51
C ALA A 39 -13.91 2.20 -13.24
N GLY A 40 -13.93 3.47 -13.67
CA GLY A 40 -15.02 4.01 -14.50
C GLY A 40 -16.41 3.74 -13.92
N SER A 41 -17.36 3.24 -14.71
CA SER A 41 -18.72 2.93 -14.21
C SER A 41 -18.83 1.57 -13.50
N SER A 42 -17.73 0.82 -13.36
CA SER A 42 -17.77 -0.51 -12.72
C SER A 42 -17.96 -0.45 -11.21
N VAL A 43 -17.68 0.70 -10.60
CA VAL A 43 -17.90 0.96 -9.17
C VAL A 43 -19.07 1.95 -9.06
N GLY A 44 -20.07 1.63 -8.25
CA GLY A 44 -21.22 2.50 -8.04
C GLY A 44 -20.78 3.86 -7.49
N GLU A 45 -21.48 4.94 -7.87
CA GLU A 45 -21.11 6.30 -7.48
C GLU A 45 -21.02 6.49 -5.96
N SER A 46 -21.94 5.86 -5.22
CA SER A 46 -21.93 5.85 -3.74
C SER A 46 -20.66 5.21 -3.18
N GLU A 47 -20.26 4.05 -3.69
CA GLU A 47 -19.04 3.35 -3.26
C GLU A 47 -17.77 4.11 -3.65
N ARG A 48 -17.74 4.67 -4.88
CA ARG A 48 -16.67 5.54 -5.34
C ARG A 48 -16.49 6.75 -4.42
N SER A 49 -17.58 7.44 -4.08
CA SER A 49 -17.55 8.60 -3.20
C SER A 49 -17.07 8.23 -1.80
N LYS A 50 -17.56 7.10 -1.25
CA LYS A 50 -17.12 6.58 0.05
C LYS A 50 -15.62 6.30 0.08
N ILE A 51 -15.10 5.55 -0.89
CA ILE A 51 -13.68 5.20 -0.95
C ILE A 51 -12.82 6.45 -1.16
N ARG A 52 -13.21 7.35 -2.08
CA ARG A 52 -12.50 8.61 -2.32
C ARG A 52 -12.39 9.45 -1.05
N ARG A 53 -13.51 9.62 -0.34
CA ARG A 53 -13.53 10.33 0.94
C ARG A 53 -12.60 9.68 1.96
N LYS A 54 -12.60 8.35 2.06
CA LYS A 54 -11.71 7.62 2.98
C LYS A 54 -10.23 7.78 2.64
N CYS A 55 -9.88 7.81 1.34
CA CYS A 55 -8.54 8.13 0.87
C CYS A 55 -8.13 9.55 1.27
N ASP A 56 -8.99 10.54 1.02
CA ASP A 56 -8.72 11.94 1.36
C ASP A 56 -8.60 12.15 2.87
N GLU A 57 -9.47 11.53 3.68
CA GLU A 57 -9.37 11.52 5.15
C GLU A 57 -8.06 10.89 5.64
N THR A 58 -7.56 9.85 4.96
CA THR A 58 -6.30 9.19 5.32
C THR A 58 -5.09 10.04 4.96
N LEU A 59 -5.11 10.73 3.81
CA LEU A 59 -4.06 11.71 3.44
C LEU A 59 -4.02 12.88 4.43
N SER A 60 -5.17 13.47 4.74
CA SER A 60 -5.23 14.53 5.75
C SER A 60 -4.77 14.08 7.13
N TRP A 61 -5.03 12.81 7.49
CA TRP A 61 -4.51 12.24 8.72
C TRP A 61 -2.99 12.07 8.66
N LEU A 62 -2.42 11.58 7.55
CA LEU A 62 -0.97 11.47 7.33
C LEU A 62 -0.24 12.82 7.44
N GLU A 63 -0.84 13.89 6.92
CA GLU A 63 -0.30 15.25 7.00
C GLU A 63 -0.31 15.79 8.44
N ARG A 64 -1.42 15.57 9.16
CA ARG A 64 -1.58 16.03 10.55
C ARG A 64 -0.81 15.20 11.57
N ASN A 65 -0.55 13.93 11.26
CA ASN A 65 0.08 12.96 12.15
C ASN A 65 1.40 12.46 11.55
N SER A 66 2.25 13.39 11.11
CA SER A 66 3.57 13.10 10.52
C SER A 66 4.57 12.47 11.50
N LEU A 67 4.27 12.52 12.81
CA LEU A 67 5.07 11.95 13.88
C LEU A 67 4.47 10.68 14.50
N ALA A 68 3.35 10.18 13.97
CA ALA A 68 2.67 8.97 14.46
C ALA A 68 3.62 7.76 14.49
N ASP A 69 3.35 6.82 15.39
CA ASP A 69 4.21 5.63 15.50
C ASP A 69 3.99 4.66 14.33
N LYS A 70 4.92 3.73 14.13
CA LYS A 70 4.83 2.71 13.09
C LYS A 70 3.50 1.95 13.18
N GLY A 71 3.10 1.57 14.39
CA GLY A 71 1.85 0.83 14.63
C GLY A 71 0.61 1.58 14.13
N GLU A 72 0.55 2.89 14.34
CA GLU A 72 -0.58 3.71 13.90
C GLU A 72 -0.68 3.76 12.37
N TYR A 73 0.46 3.90 11.68
CA TYR A 73 0.50 3.83 10.22
C TYR A 73 0.07 2.45 9.70
N GLU A 74 0.50 1.36 10.35
CA GLU A 74 0.15 -0.01 9.96
C GLU A 74 -1.34 -0.32 10.21
N ASP A 75 -1.91 0.14 11.32
CA ASP A 75 -3.33 -0.05 11.61
C ASP A 75 -4.21 0.75 10.66
N ARG A 76 -3.81 1.98 10.34
CA ARG A 76 -4.51 2.79 9.33
C ARG A 76 -4.41 2.17 7.93
N LEU A 77 -3.27 1.58 7.59
CA LEU A 77 -3.09 0.80 6.36
C LEU A 77 -4.04 -0.40 6.31
N ARG A 78 -4.19 -1.14 7.41
CA ARG A 78 -5.13 -2.26 7.50
C ARG A 78 -6.57 -1.80 7.34
N GLU A 79 -6.94 -0.68 7.97
CA GLU A 79 -8.29 -0.11 7.87
C GLU A 79 -8.63 0.26 6.43
N ILE A 80 -7.78 1.06 5.77
CA ILE A 80 -8.05 1.47 4.39
C ILE A 80 -7.99 0.28 3.43
N THR A 81 -7.13 -0.70 3.67
CA THR A 81 -7.06 -1.93 2.86
C THR A 81 -8.35 -2.72 2.94
N ARG A 82 -8.98 -2.83 4.12
CA ARG A 82 -10.26 -3.53 4.30
C ARG A 82 -11.39 -2.81 3.56
N GLU A 83 -11.46 -1.50 3.67
CA GLU A 83 -12.48 -0.69 2.98
C GLU A 83 -12.30 -0.71 1.45
N CYS A 84 -11.05 -0.81 0.95
CA CYS A 84 -10.73 -0.80 -0.47
C CYS A 84 -10.57 -2.20 -1.10
N ALA A 85 -10.62 -3.26 -0.28
CA ALA A 85 -10.58 -4.65 -0.72
C ALA A 85 -11.59 -4.98 -1.85
N PRO A 86 -12.87 -4.54 -1.82
CA PRO A 86 -13.81 -4.81 -2.90
C PRO A 86 -13.36 -4.20 -4.24
N LEU A 87 -12.81 -2.98 -4.22
CA LEU A 87 -12.29 -2.29 -5.40
C LEU A 87 -11.10 -3.06 -6.02
N MET A 88 -10.12 -3.44 -5.18
CA MET A 88 -8.94 -4.17 -5.64
C MET A 88 -9.27 -5.58 -6.16
N LYS A 89 -10.25 -6.26 -5.55
CA LYS A 89 -10.72 -7.57 -6.01
C LYS A 89 -11.41 -7.46 -7.38
N LYS A 90 -12.20 -6.40 -7.60
CA LYS A 90 -12.87 -6.14 -8.87
C LYS A 90 -11.88 -5.86 -10.01
N ARG A 91 -10.78 -5.16 -9.73
CA ARG A 91 -9.67 -4.96 -10.67
C ARG A 91 -8.98 -6.28 -11.04
N ARG A 92 -8.74 -7.18 -10.08
CA ARG A 92 -8.15 -8.51 -10.35
C ARG A 92 -9.07 -9.42 -11.18
N GLY A 93 -10.40 -9.29 -11.03
CA GLY A 93 -11.38 -10.03 -11.82
C GLY A 93 -11.67 -9.45 -13.21
N GLY A 94 -11.39 -8.17 -13.44
CA GLY A 94 -11.60 -7.48 -14.73
C GLY A 94 -10.32 -7.25 -15.55
N SER A 95 -9.16 -7.69 -15.06
CA SER A 95 -7.87 -7.49 -15.71
C SER A 95 -7.04 -8.78 -15.66
N ALA A 96 -7.56 -9.82 -16.29
CA ALA A 96 -6.72 -10.78 -17.00
C ALA A 96 -6.32 -10.14 -18.33
N GLY A 97 -5.43 -9.14 -18.30
CA GLY A 97 -5.03 -8.44 -19.51
C GLY A 97 -4.20 -7.19 -19.26
N SER A 98 -2.89 -7.32 -19.47
CA SER A 98 -1.92 -6.26 -19.78
C SER A 98 -1.43 -5.37 -18.63
N ASN A 99 -0.27 -5.73 -18.08
CA ASN A 99 1.02 -5.14 -18.46
C ASN A 99 2.01 -5.17 -17.27
N SER A 100 2.71 -6.29 -17.14
CA SER A 100 4.05 -6.32 -16.56
C SER A 100 4.84 -7.31 -17.39
N LYS A 101 5.12 -6.93 -18.65
CA LYS A 101 6.34 -7.37 -19.33
C LYS A 101 7.51 -6.71 -18.60
N SER A 102 7.93 -7.31 -17.51
CA SER A 102 9.33 -7.25 -17.08
C SER A 102 9.96 -8.53 -17.58
N SER A 103 10.57 -8.43 -18.76
CA SER A 103 11.68 -9.31 -19.11
C SER A 103 12.74 -9.17 -18.03
N GLU A 104 12.99 -10.22 -17.26
CA GLU A 104 14.34 -10.64 -16.87
C GLU A 104 14.26 -12.07 -16.32
N GLY A 105 15.31 -12.85 -16.59
CA GLY A 105 15.24 -14.29 -16.79
C GLY A 105 15.06 -15.14 -15.54
N ASP A 106 14.46 -16.31 -15.76
CA ASP A 106 14.95 -17.57 -15.21
C ASP A 106 14.41 -18.71 -16.09
N GLY A 107 15.30 -19.62 -16.48
CA GLY A 107 15.07 -20.61 -17.55
C GLY A 107 14.08 -21.72 -17.20
N PRO A 108 13.71 -22.58 -18.16
CA PRO A 108 12.89 -23.75 -17.88
C PRO A 108 13.69 -24.74 -17.03
N VAL A 109 13.29 -24.91 -15.77
CA VAL A 109 13.67 -26.11 -15.00
C VAL A 109 12.94 -27.29 -15.63
N ILE A 110 13.74 -28.11 -16.31
CA ILE A 110 13.39 -29.43 -16.81
C ILE A 110 12.99 -30.27 -15.59
N GLU A 111 11.72 -30.65 -15.49
CA GLU A 111 11.27 -31.72 -14.59
C GLU A 111 11.39 -33.02 -15.38
N GLU A 112 12.58 -33.63 -15.34
CA GLU A 112 12.71 -35.07 -15.55
C GLU A 112 12.07 -35.81 -14.36
N VAL A 113 11.58 -37.02 -14.64
CA VAL A 113 11.20 -38.11 -13.71
C VAL A 113 9.73 -38.02 -13.23
N ASP A 114 8.78 -38.87 -13.66
CA ASP A 114 8.79 -40.31 -14.00
C ASP A 114 7.90 -40.61 -15.23
#